data_AF-A0A314L5N3-F1
#
_entry.id   AF-A0A314L5N3-F1
#
_cell.length_a   1.000
_cell.length_b   1.000
_cell.length_c   1.000
_cell.angle_alpha   90.00
_cell.angle_beta   90.00
_cell.angle_gamma   90.00
#
_symmetry.space_group_name_H-M   'P 1'
#
loop_
_entity.id
_entity.type
_entity.pdbx_description
1 polymer ?
#
loop_
_entity_poly.entity_id
_entity_poly.type
_entity_poly.pdbx_seq_one_letter_code
_entity_poly.pdbx_strand_id
1 'polypeptide(L)' 'KGKNARAAICRMTLAAAVYHCWQERNFVIFQKKRMTATSLINHIIREVHIRAARFPYLDKVMTTLNWYPEIS' A
#
# COMPACT_ATOMS: atom_id res chain seq x y z
N LYS A 1 0.78 -23.65 -12.78
CA LYS A 1 1.69 -22.50 -13.07
C LYS A 1 1.16 -21.28 -12.31
N GLY A 2 1.31 -21.19 -11.00
CA GLY A 2 2.53 -20.77 -10.29
C GLY A 2 2.25 -19.39 -9.69
N LYS A 3 1.76 -19.33 -8.45
CA LYS A 3 1.37 -18.10 -7.74
C LYS A 3 2.61 -17.19 -7.56
N ASN A 4 2.87 -16.31 -8.52
CA ASN A 4 3.99 -15.37 -8.41
C ASN A 4 3.70 -14.36 -7.30
N ALA A 5 4.38 -14.52 -6.16
CA ALA A 5 4.22 -13.68 -4.97
C ALA A 5 4.47 -12.19 -5.25
N ARG A 6 5.47 -11.85 -6.09
CA ARG A 6 5.71 -10.46 -6.50
C ARG A 6 4.54 -9.90 -7.30
N ALA A 7 4.01 -10.67 -8.24
CA ALA A 7 2.85 -10.23 -9.02
C ALA A 7 1.60 -10.03 -8.14
N ALA A 8 1.43 -10.86 -7.10
CA ALA A 8 0.35 -10.69 -6.13
C ALA A 8 0.53 -9.38 -5.33
N ILE A 9 1.73 -9.11 -4.82
CA ILE A 9 2.06 -7.88 -4.11
C ILE A 9 1.86 -6.65 -5.02
N CYS A 10 2.32 -6.68 -6.27
CA CYS A 10 2.09 -5.60 -7.22
C CYS A 10 0.60 -5.29 -7.42
N ARG A 11 -0.24 -6.32 -7.54
CA ARG A 11 -1.70 -6.13 -7.64
C ARG A 11 -2.30 -5.55 -6.36
N MET A 12 -1.82 -5.99 -5.20
CA MET A 12 -2.26 -5.44 -3.91
C MET A 12 -1.88 -3.97 -3.76
N THR A 13 -0.65 -3.61 -4.15
CA THR A 13 -0.16 -2.23 -4.14
C THR A 13 -0.96 -1.35 -5.10
N LEU A 14 -1.23 -1.83 -6.32
CA LEU A 14 -2.05 -1.09 -7.29
C LEU A 14 -3.46 -0.84 -6.75
N ALA A 15 -4.11 -1.87 -6.19
CA ALA A 15 -5.44 -1.73 -5.61
C ALA A 15 -5.46 -0.74 -4.43
N ALA A 16 -4.49 -0.84 -3.51
CA ALA A 16 -4.37 0.08 -2.38
C ALA A 16 -4.10 1.52 -2.83
N ALA A 17 -3.24 1.72 -3.84
CA ALA A 17 -2.94 3.03 -4.39
C ALA A 17 -4.18 3.68 -5.02
N VAL A 18 -4.91 2.94 -5.87
CA VAL A 18 -6.15 3.45 -6.49
C VAL A 18 -7.18 3.81 -5.42
N TYR A 19 -7.35 2.94 -4.41
CA TYR A 19 -8.28 3.17 -3.32
C TYR A 19 -7.94 4.44 -2.52
N HIS A 20 -6.69 4.57 -2.08
CA HIS A 20 -6.26 5.72 -1.29
C HIS A 20 -6.24 7.03 -2.08
N CYS A 21 -5.87 7.01 -3.37
CA CYS A 21 -5.99 8.19 -4.24
C CYS A 21 -7.45 8.64 -4.40
N TRP A 22 -8.38 7.69 -4.58
CA TRP A 22 -9.80 7.99 -4.64
C TRP A 22 -10.31 8.55 -3.30
N GLN A 23 -9.90 7.97 -2.17
CA GLN A 23 -10.27 8.44 -0.85
C GLN A 23 -9.75 9.86 -0.58
N GLU A 24 -8.51 10.17 -0.95
CA GLU A 24 -7.94 11.52 -0.83
C GLU A 24 -8.71 12.53 -1.66
N ARG A 25 -9.04 12.21 -2.92
CA ARG A 25 -9.88 13.06 -3.77
C ARG A 25 -11.22 13.37 -3.09
N ASN A 26 -11.85 12.37 -2.48
CA ASN A 26 -13.11 12.57 -1.75
C ASN A 26 -12.94 13.43 -0.49
N PHE A 27 -11.85 13.26 0.28
CA PHE A 27 -11.58 14.14 1.41
C PHE A 27 -11.41 15.59 1.00
N VAL A 28 -10.70 15.85 -0.11
CA VAL A 28 -10.53 17.20 -0.64
C VAL A 28 -11.87 17.80 -1.06
N ILE A 29 -12.69 17.06 -1.81
CA ILE A 29 -13.97 17.55 -2.34
C ILE A 29 -15.01 17.76 -1.23
N PHE A 30 -15.18 16.78 -0.34
CA PHE A 30 -16.31 16.76 0.61
C PHE A 30 -15.95 17.27 2.01
N GLN A 31 -14.69 17.16 2.43
CA GLN A 31 -14.27 17.55 3.78
C GLN A 31 -13.30 18.73 3.80
N LYS A 32 -12.84 19.22 2.62
CA LYS A 32 -11.81 20.26 2.47
C LYS A 32 -10.52 19.94 3.25
N LYS A 33 -10.23 18.65 3.44
CA LYS A 33 -9.01 18.15 4.08
C LYS A 33 -8.07 17.62 3.01
N ARG A 34 -6.78 17.81 3.22
CA ARG A 34 -5.74 17.32 2.31
C ARG A 34 -4.67 16.58 3.10
N MET A 35 -4.33 15.38 2.66
CA MET A 35 -3.20 14.63 3.19
C MET A 35 -1.93 14.97 2.41
N THR A 36 -0.78 14.90 3.08
CA THR A 36 0.51 14.97 2.39
C THR A 36 0.74 13.70 1.57
N ALA A 37 1.46 13.83 0.46
CA ALA A 37 1.83 12.68 -0.37
C ALA A 37 2.56 11.59 0.45
N THR A 38 3.42 12.01 1.38
CA THR A 38 4.13 11.10 2.31
C THR A 38 3.16 10.32 3.19
N SER A 39 2.12 10.97 3.75
CA SER A 39 1.11 10.30 4.57
C SER A 39 0.28 9.31 3.76
N LEU A 40 -0.04 9.66 2.50
CA LEU A 40 -0.74 8.79 1.56
C LEU A 40 0.08 7.53 1.23
N ILE A 41 1.37 7.69 0.91
CA ILE A 41 2.30 6.58 0.65
C ILE A 41 2.39 5.67 1.87
N ASN A 42 2.50 6.22 3.08
CA ASN A 42 2.53 5.45 4.32
C ASN A 42 1.26 4.63 4.55
N HIS A 43 0.07 5.17 4.22
CA HIS A 43 -1.18 4.43 4.27
C HIS A 43 -1.18 3.25 3.30
N ILE A 44 -0.75 3.47 2.06
CA ILE A 44 -0.65 2.41 1.04
C ILE A 44 0.30 1.30 1.51
N ILE A 45 1.51 1.65 1.99
CA ILE A 45 2.50 0.68 2.47
C ILE A 45 1.94 -0.15 3.63
N ARG A 46 1.32 0.49 4.63
CA ARG A 46 0.71 -0.21 5.78
C ARG A 46 -0.42 -1.14 5.35
N GLU A 47 -1.28 -0.69 4.46
CA GLU A 47 -2.40 -1.48 3.95
C GLU A 47 -1.92 -2.73 3.20
N VAL A 48 -0.88 -2.60 2.36
CA VAL A 48 -0.25 -3.72 1.68
C VAL A 48 0.37 -4.69 2.68
N HIS A 49 1.09 -4.21 3.69
CA HIS A 49 1.68 -5.07 4.73
C HIS A 49 0.63 -5.84 5.52
N ILE A 50 -0.41 -5.16 6.02
CA ILE A 50 -1.49 -5.80 6.79
C ILE A 50 -2.21 -6.86 5.94
N ARG A 51 -2.48 -6.58 4.67
CA ARG A 51 -3.13 -7.55 3.79
C ARG A 51 -2.20 -8.69 3.40
N ALA A 52 -0.92 -8.43 3.15
CA ALA A 52 0.05 -9.45 2.74
C ALA A 52 0.33 -10.43 3.89
N ALA A 53 0.32 -9.96 5.14
CA ALA A 53 0.47 -10.79 6.33
C ALA A 53 -0.60 -11.90 6.44
N ARG A 54 -1.75 -11.74 5.79
CA ARG A 54 -2.79 -12.79 5.73
C ARG A 54 -2.41 -13.97 4.83
N PHE A 55 -1.35 -13.85 4.05
CA PHE A 55 -0.90 -14.83 3.08
C PHE A 55 0.54 -15.26 3.38
N PRO A 56 0.76 -16.37 4.12
CA PRO A 56 2.10 -16.79 4.55
C PRO A 56 3.13 -16.96 3.41
N TYR A 57 2.68 -17.32 2.21
CA TYR A 57 3.57 -17.46 1.05
C TYR A 57 4.12 -16.13 0.50
N LEU A 58 3.56 -14.99 0.91
CA LEU A 58 4.04 -13.65 0.54
C LEU A 58 5.11 -13.12 1.49
N ASP A 59 5.23 -13.70 2.69
CA ASP A 59 6.09 -13.20 3.76
C ASP A 59 7.56 -13.05 3.31
N LYS A 60 8.10 -14.07 2.64
CA LYS A 60 9.46 -14.04 2.07
C LYS A 60 9.72 -12.89 1.10
N VAL A 61 8.70 -12.42 0.39
CA VAL A 61 8.85 -11.28 -0.53
C VAL A 61 8.63 -9.97 0.20
N MET A 62 7.69 -9.92 1.14
CA MET A 62 7.46 -8.74 1.97
C MET A 62 8.69 -8.36 2.80
N THR A 63 9.43 -9.34 3.34
CA THR A 63 10.69 -9.06 4.07
C THR A 63 11.76 -8.41 3.19
N THR A 64 11.79 -8.71 1.89
CA THR A 64 12.69 -8.03 0.93
C THR A 64 12.24 -6.63 0.56
N LEU A 65 10.99 -6.26 0.88
CA LEU A 65 10.38 -4.96 0.59
C LEU A 65 10.30 -4.08 1.84
N ASN A 66 10.90 -4.47 2.97
CA ASN A 66 10.95 -3.72 4.23
C ASN A 66 11.77 -2.42 4.17
N TRP A 67 12.05 -1.89 2.98
CA TRP A 67 12.63 -0.56 2.85
C TRP A 67 11.54 0.47 3.15
N TYR A 68 11.50 0.91 4.41
CA TYR A 68 10.77 2.10 4.80
C TYR A 68 11.66 3.30 4.45
N PRO A 69 11.15 4.34 3.77
CA PRO A 69 11.88 5.59 3.71
C PRO A 69 12.09 6.05 5.17
N GLU A 70 13.34 6.05 5.63
CA GLU A 70 13.70 6.76 6.85
C GLU A 70 13.44 8.24 6.58
N ILE A 71 12.34 8.72 7.14
CA ILE A 71 12.01 10.15 7.09
C ILE A 71 12.79 10.76 8.26
N SER A 72 13.99 11.26 7.98
CA SER A 72 14.61 12.34 8.75
C SER A 72 14.03 13.68 8.32
#